data_AF-A0A3C1S9T3-F1
#
_entry.id   AF-A0A3C1S9T3-F1
#
_cell.length_a   1.000
_cell.length_b   1.000
_cell.length_c   1.000
_cell.angle_alpha   90.00
_cell.angle_beta   90.00
_cell.angle_gamma   90.00
#
_symmetry.space_group_name_H-M   'P 1'
#
loop_
_entity.id
_entity.type
_entity.pdbx_description
1 polymer ?
#
loop_
_entity_poly.entity_id
_entity_poly.type
_entity_poly.pdbx_seq_one_letter_code
_entity_poly.pdbx_strand_id
1 'polypeptide(L)'
;MSRKSRKHASLILAIFSAVALSVFCPMAVWADSVAPNTFNAKIAIGETVSVKRTVTITKEVISAKIDIFFLFDTTSSMKDTIQAAQINASEILSNASKMGDVSFGVGYYQDFPIGEYGGKNAEGKTDIAYQQLQDITNNPEYVRNAIDNLPLGYGNDVPESNLYALSEVASKTSWRKDSVRIIIWFGDCPGHDGKLDLSYPSRIGLSDVIATLKSHDIIVEAVDLNYLDRGFNVIDDFGVITADYRNLAGQATAITTATGGKILVPDDSGISGIVKIIDDALKSAFAEYKEVRLVFSGKNAGLGAELSPAAITNNFDRSSDRSFDFNITYKGLVPGIYQFDVLAKLDSKTVAVAKDTVEVVGQTGCLTKGAFTVEDSGLVKIDWLYDGGKYQGEFGIFNIAGMENLTPGSAEFIAEAVKRVLSNSEQGYPVFSDLSEGARFSGLLGGEVRDWNAGDYKGVKSLAMKPGSCFATVLVPNSTFTSLAQNPAITDPNKRPLFSMVSQTSAYGMSIGQMADVNGMGKAYSYEDKDASASDLDFNDLIIQITGAIGNVPSIDELRAAKTARSRRDSDWRTSELGRAILEHVAYPAAGENTVSMTVSLNIPATLLVYDPSGKVMGKDGGWISGAEFEMKADGT
;
A
#
# COMPACT_ATOMS: atom_id res chain seq x y z
N MET A 1 -56.47 4.90 -48.16
CA MET A 1 -56.64 6.37 -48.28
C MET A 1 -56.53 6.99 -46.90
N SER A 2 -55.61 7.96 -46.74
CA SER A 2 -55.73 9.18 -45.89
C SER A 2 -56.04 9.02 -44.38
N ARG A 3 -55.40 9.67 -43.40
CA ARG A 3 -54.25 10.57 -43.23
C ARG A 3 -54.25 10.91 -41.72
N LYS A 4 -53.05 11.08 -41.14
CA LYS A 4 -52.69 12.07 -40.08
C LYS A 4 -53.40 11.97 -38.71
N SER A 5 -52.87 12.42 -37.58
CA SER A 5 -51.53 12.79 -37.06
C SER A 5 -51.78 13.42 -35.68
N ARG A 6 -50.80 13.33 -34.77
CA ARG A 6 -50.53 14.28 -33.64
C ARG A 6 -51.51 14.24 -32.46
N LYS A 7 -51.16 14.54 -31.21
CA LYS A 7 -49.94 14.65 -30.37
C LYS A 7 -50.49 15.08 -28.99
N HIS A 8 -49.84 14.64 -27.91
CA HIS A 8 -49.72 15.30 -26.57
C HIS A 8 -50.93 15.27 -25.61
N ALA A 9 -50.68 14.76 -24.39
CA ALA A 9 -50.88 15.51 -23.14
C ALA A 9 -50.23 14.77 -21.96
N SER A 10 -49.43 15.50 -21.18
CA SER A 10 -48.94 15.15 -19.83
C SER A 10 -50.10 14.91 -18.85
N LEU A 11 -49.83 14.32 -17.67
CA LEU A 11 -49.90 15.00 -16.36
C LEU A 11 -50.08 14.04 -15.16
N ILE A 12 -49.11 14.12 -14.23
CA ILE A 12 -49.19 14.07 -12.75
C ILE A 12 -49.52 12.77 -11.98
N LEU A 13 -48.58 12.54 -11.06
CA LEU A 13 -48.46 11.67 -9.89
C LEU A 13 -49.52 11.98 -8.81
N ALA A 14 -50.14 10.94 -8.23
CA ALA A 14 -50.86 11.06 -6.95
C ALA A 14 -50.57 9.83 -6.07
N ILE A 15 -50.10 10.13 -4.85
CA ILE A 15 -49.76 9.22 -3.75
C ILE A 15 -51.04 8.74 -3.06
N PHE A 16 -51.11 7.44 -2.71
CA PHE A 16 -51.97 6.96 -1.62
C PHE A 16 -51.24 5.87 -0.81
N SER A 17 -51.23 6.08 0.51
CA SER A 17 -50.58 5.26 1.52
C SER A 17 -51.39 4.04 1.96
N ALA A 18 -50.64 3.11 2.57
CA ALA A 18 -51.01 2.15 3.62
C ALA A 18 -51.57 0.78 3.20
N VAL A 19 -50.71 -0.25 3.35
CA VAL A 19 -51.11 -1.57 3.85
C VAL A 19 -50.04 -2.02 4.85
N ALA A 20 -50.46 -2.20 6.10
CA ALA A 20 -49.71 -2.92 7.11
C ALA A 20 -49.67 -4.41 6.71
N LEU A 21 -48.48 -4.96 6.49
CA LEU A 21 -48.28 -6.39 6.31
C LEU A 21 -47.31 -6.87 7.39
N SER A 22 -47.87 -7.44 8.45
CA SER A 22 -47.15 -8.29 9.39
C SER A 22 -46.67 -9.53 8.65
N VAL A 23 -45.48 -9.46 8.07
CA VAL A 23 -44.78 -10.61 7.51
C VAL A 23 -44.05 -11.30 8.66
N PHE A 24 -44.59 -12.45 9.08
CA PHE A 24 -43.80 -13.48 9.75
C PHE A 24 -42.73 -13.91 8.74
N CYS A 25 -41.57 -13.27 8.78
CA CYS A 25 -40.43 -13.69 7.99
C CYS A 25 -39.83 -14.91 8.71
N PRO A 26 -39.66 -16.08 8.07
CA PRO A 26 -38.82 -17.10 8.64
C PRO A 26 -37.45 -16.45 8.88
N MET A 27 -36.92 -16.54 10.10
CA MET A 27 -35.61 -15.97 10.41
C MET A 27 -34.59 -16.60 9.47
N ALA A 28 -34.23 -15.89 8.40
CA ALA A 28 -33.04 -16.20 7.65
C ALA A 28 -31.90 -16.13 8.68
N VAL A 29 -31.13 -17.21 8.81
CA VAL A 29 -29.89 -17.16 9.57
C VAL A 29 -28.96 -16.26 8.76
N TRP A 30 -28.80 -15.02 9.20
CA TRP A 30 -27.86 -14.09 8.58
C TRP A 30 -26.45 -14.49 9.00
N ALA A 31 -25.49 -14.24 8.13
CA ALA A 31 -24.08 -14.45 8.42
C ALA A 31 -23.46 -13.13 8.89
N ASP A 32 -22.30 -13.20 9.56
CA ASP A 32 -21.51 -12.00 9.84
C ASP A 32 -21.31 -11.22 8.54
N SER A 33 -21.53 -9.91 8.58
CA SER A 33 -21.61 -9.11 7.36
C SER A 33 -21.14 -7.68 7.58
N VAL A 34 -20.76 -7.03 6.47
CA VAL A 34 -20.52 -5.59 6.42
C VAL A 34 -21.47 -5.00 5.39
N ALA A 35 -22.29 -4.04 5.81
CA ALA A 35 -23.31 -3.39 4.98
C ALA A 35 -23.03 -1.88 4.83
N PRO A 36 -23.10 -1.29 3.62
CA PRO A 36 -23.19 -1.99 2.33
C PRO A 36 -21.98 -2.92 2.15
N ASN A 37 -22.10 -3.96 1.30
CA ASN A 37 -21.00 -4.90 1.04
C ASN A 37 -20.06 -4.40 -0.07
N THR A 38 -20.49 -3.37 -0.81
CA THR A 38 -19.70 -2.71 -1.84
C THR A 38 -19.87 -1.20 -1.77
N PHE A 39 -18.83 -0.47 -2.16
CA PHE A 39 -18.89 0.98 -2.32
C PHE A 39 -18.08 1.40 -3.54
N ASN A 40 -18.68 2.24 -4.38
CA ASN A 40 -18.03 2.79 -5.56
C ASN A 40 -18.16 4.31 -5.52
N ALA A 41 -17.04 5.02 -5.68
CA ALA A 41 -17.04 6.47 -5.74
C ALA A 41 -16.04 7.00 -6.75
N LYS A 42 -16.29 8.22 -7.23
CA LYS A 42 -15.38 9.01 -8.06
C LYS A 42 -15.20 10.37 -7.38
N ILE A 43 -13.96 10.76 -7.10
CA ILE A 43 -13.59 11.99 -6.39
C ILE A 43 -12.41 12.67 -7.08
N ALA A 44 -12.31 14.00 -7.00
CA ALA A 44 -11.10 14.70 -7.46
C ALA A 44 -9.96 14.63 -6.42
N ILE A 45 -8.74 14.96 -6.83
CA ILE A 45 -7.64 15.23 -5.87
C ILE A 45 -8.08 16.30 -4.88
N GLY A 46 -7.88 16.06 -3.59
CA GLY A 46 -8.25 16.94 -2.48
C GLY A 46 -9.67 16.72 -1.96
N GLU A 47 -10.59 16.19 -2.78
CA GLU A 47 -11.96 15.92 -2.37
C GLU A 47 -12.06 14.72 -1.44
N THR A 48 -13.12 14.70 -0.63
CA THR A 48 -13.45 13.61 0.28
C THR A 48 -14.81 13.03 0.03
N VAL A 49 -14.96 11.72 0.23
CA VAL A 49 -16.26 11.02 0.24
C VAL A 49 -16.33 10.10 1.44
N SER A 50 -17.51 9.99 2.06
CA SER A 50 -17.71 9.09 3.21
C SER A 50 -18.72 8.00 2.92
N VAL A 51 -18.51 6.84 3.54
CA VAL A 51 -19.45 5.72 3.55
C VAL A 51 -19.65 5.22 4.97
N LYS A 52 -20.91 5.20 5.42
CA LYS A 52 -21.29 4.51 6.66
C LYS A 52 -21.32 3.00 6.40
N ARG A 53 -20.68 2.24 7.29
CA ARG A 53 -20.66 0.78 7.30
C ARG A 53 -21.24 0.27 8.61
N THR A 54 -22.06 -0.77 8.53
CA THR A 54 -22.55 -1.52 9.68
C THR A 54 -21.97 -2.92 9.61
N VAL A 55 -21.17 -3.30 10.60
CA VAL A 55 -20.73 -4.67 10.81
C VAL A 55 -21.77 -5.37 11.67
N THR A 56 -22.36 -6.45 11.17
CA THR A 56 -23.29 -7.29 11.92
C THR A 56 -22.59 -8.59 12.27
N ILE A 57 -22.59 -8.94 13.55
CA ILE A 57 -22.09 -10.20 14.09
C ILE A 57 -23.30 -11.02 14.53
N THR A 58 -23.45 -12.20 13.96
CA THR A 58 -24.59 -13.08 14.22
C THR A 58 -24.27 -14.09 15.31
N LYS A 59 -25.33 -14.57 15.95
CA LYS A 59 -25.22 -15.65 16.95
C LYS A 59 -24.53 -16.89 16.38
N GLU A 60 -24.89 -17.27 15.15
CA GLU A 60 -24.28 -18.40 14.44
C GLU A 60 -23.05 -17.94 13.63
N VAL A 61 -22.02 -18.80 13.56
CA VAL A 61 -20.82 -18.57 12.74
C VAL A 61 -21.01 -19.28 11.39
N ILE A 62 -21.46 -18.54 10.37
CA ILE A 62 -21.79 -19.15 9.06
C ILE A 62 -21.14 -18.47 7.83
N SER A 63 -20.43 -17.34 7.98
CA SER A 63 -19.74 -16.64 6.87
C SER A 63 -18.22 -16.62 6.93
N ALA A 64 -17.60 -17.04 8.04
CA ALA A 64 -16.16 -17.00 8.15
C ALA A 64 -15.54 -17.97 7.13
N LYS A 65 -14.50 -17.51 6.43
CA LYS A 65 -13.60 -18.39 5.67
C LYS A 65 -12.63 -19.00 6.68
N ILE A 66 -12.72 -20.30 6.92
CA ILE A 66 -12.00 -20.96 8.02
C ILE A 66 -11.05 -22.01 7.46
N ASP A 67 -9.81 -21.97 7.90
CA ASP A 67 -8.84 -23.05 7.68
C ASP A 67 -8.60 -23.77 9.00
N ILE A 68 -8.87 -25.07 9.03
CA ILE A 68 -8.65 -25.93 10.18
C ILE A 68 -7.53 -26.91 9.86
N PHE A 69 -6.44 -26.84 10.59
CA PHE A 69 -5.35 -27.80 10.48
C PHE A 69 -5.39 -28.76 11.67
N PHE A 70 -5.61 -30.05 11.40
CA PHE A 70 -5.51 -31.08 12.42
C PHE A 70 -4.05 -31.51 12.54
N LEU A 71 -3.45 -31.26 13.71
CA LEU A 71 -2.08 -31.66 14.02
C LEU A 71 -2.11 -32.76 15.08
N PHE A 72 -1.80 -33.97 14.67
CA PHE A 72 -1.84 -35.15 15.54
C PHE A 72 -0.48 -35.49 16.12
N ASP A 73 -0.41 -35.67 17.42
CA ASP A 73 0.56 -36.59 18.00
C ASP A 73 0.25 -38.01 17.48
N THR A 74 1.29 -38.69 17.01
CA THR A 74 1.17 -40.06 16.50
C THR A 74 2.09 -41.05 17.20
N THR A 75 2.61 -40.73 18.38
CA THR A 75 3.35 -41.70 19.18
C THR A 75 2.44 -42.79 19.75
N SER A 76 3.06 -43.85 20.28
CA SER A 76 2.35 -45.11 20.52
C SER A 76 1.24 -45.00 21.57
N SER A 77 1.34 -44.07 22.52
CA SER A 77 0.30 -43.77 23.52
C SER A 77 -0.98 -43.22 22.89
N MET A 78 -0.88 -42.58 21.74
CA MET A 78 -1.98 -41.94 21.02
C MET A 78 -2.79 -42.90 20.14
N LYS A 79 -2.46 -44.20 20.13
CA LYS A 79 -3.05 -45.20 19.24
C LYS A 79 -4.59 -45.21 19.23
N ASP A 80 -5.20 -45.21 20.41
CA ASP A 80 -6.66 -45.28 20.52
C ASP A 80 -7.32 -43.98 20.03
N THR A 81 -6.69 -42.83 20.26
CA THR A 81 -7.12 -41.53 19.75
C THR A 81 -7.06 -41.47 18.23
N ILE A 82 -5.97 -41.97 17.63
CA ILE A 82 -5.82 -42.03 16.16
C ILE A 82 -6.92 -42.91 15.56
N GLN A 83 -7.19 -44.08 16.15
CA GLN A 83 -8.28 -44.95 15.70
C GLN A 83 -9.64 -44.27 15.80
N ALA A 84 -9.90 -43.53 16.89
CA ALA A 84 -11.13 -42.76 17.04
C ALA A 84 -11.25 -41.66 15.96
N ALA A 85 -10.17 -40.93 15.66
CA ALA A 85 -10.15 -39.93 14.60
C ALA A 85 -10.43 -40.54 13.22
N GLN A 86 -9.82 -41.68 12.90
CA GLN A 86 -10.05 -42.42 11.65
C GLN A 86 -11.51 -42.87 11.50
N ILE A 87 -12.10 -43.43 12.56
CA ILE A 87 -13.51 -43.86 12.54
C ILE A 87 -14.46 -42.69 12.28
N ASN A 88 -14.19 -41.51 12.85
CA ASN A 88 -15.13 -40.38 12.87
C ASN A 88 -14.79 -39.25 11.90
N ALA A 89 -13.72 -39.38 11.11
CA ALA A 89 -13.25 -38.33 10.20
C ALA A 89 -14.39 -37.74 9.34
N SER A 90 -15.29 -38.59 8.84
CA SER A 90 -16.43 -38.13 8.02
C SER A 90 -17.43 -37.26 8.80
N GLU A 91 -17.72 -37.59 10.05
CA GLU A 91 -18.63 -36.81 10.89
C GLU A 91 -18.00 -35.48 11.32
N ILE A 92 -16.73 -35.51 11.72
CA ILE A 92 -15.95 -34.33 12.10
C ILE A 92 -15.94 -33.31 10.95
N LEU A 93 -15.55 -33.74 9.75
CA LEU A 93 -15.48 -32.88 8.58
C LEU A 93 -16.86 -32.33 8.19
N SER A 94 -17.90 -33.16 8.29
CA SER A 94 -19.29 -32.76 8.01
C SER A 94 -19.80 -31.69 8.98
N ASN A 95 -19.53 -31.85 10.28
CA ASN A 95 -19.97 -30.87 11.30
C ASN A 95 -19.23 -29.55 11.15
N ALA A 96 -17.90 -29.58 10.99
CA ALA A 96 -17.12 -28.38 10.76
C ALA A 96 -17.53 -27.64 9.47
N SER A 97 -17.84 -28.37 8.40
CA SER A 97 -18.26 -27.77 7.11
C SER A 97 -19.60 -27.01 7.20
N LYS A 98 -20.42 -27.23 8.23
CA LYS A 98 -21.67 -26.46 8.44
C LYS A 98 -21.41 -24.99 8.82
N MET A 99 -20.17 -24.63 9.15
CA MET A 99 -19.79 -23.28 9.59
C MET A 99 -19.49 -22.30 8.45
N GLY A 100 -19.64 -22.72 7.19
CA GLY A 100 -19.44 -21.86 6.02
C GLY A 100 -18.34 -22.36 5.09
N ASP A 101 -17.43 -21.47 4.69
CA ASP A 101 -16.34 -21.78 3.77
C ASP A 101 -15.12 -22.38 4.51
N VAL A 102 -15.23 -23.66 4.84
CA VAL A 102 -14.21 -24.39 5.61
C VAL A 102 -13.29 -25.21 4.70
N SER A 103 -11.99 -25.14 4.94
CA SER A 103 -10.97 -26.00 4.34
C SER A 103 -10.10 -26.62 5.43
N PHE A 104 -9.56 -27.80 5.15
CA PHE A 104 -8.88 -28.61 6.15
C PHE A 104 -7.48 -28.99 5.68
N GLY A 105 -6.55 -29.05 6.64
CA GLY A 105 -5.22 -29.64 6.49
C GLY A 105 -5.00 -30.71 7.55
N VAL A 106 -4.05 -31.62 7.29
CA VAL A 106 -3.70 -32.71 8.21
C VAL A 106 -2.20 -32.87 8.24
N GLY A 107 -1.65 -32.94 9.44
CA GLY A 107 -0.26 -33.28 9.68
C GLY A 107 -0.11 -34.03 10.99
N TYR A 108 1.08 -34.56 11.21
CA TYR A 108 1.42 -35.25 12.43
C TYR A 108 2.83 -34.92 12.90
N TYR A 109 3.08 -35.22 14.17
CA TYR A 109 4.40 -35.19 14.79
C TYR A 109 4.60 -36.41 15.67
N GLN A 110 5.87 -36.68 15.98
CA GLN A 110 6.38 -37.77 16.81
C GLN A 110 7.61 -37.18 17.53
N ASP A 111 8.81 -37.71 17.28
CA ASP A 111 10.06 -37.02 17.56
C ASP A 111 11.07 -37.09 16.38
N PHE A 112 12.21 -36.41 16.50
CA PHE A 112 13.33 -36.51 15.59
C PHE A 112 13.87 -37.95 15.53
N PRO A 113 14.29 -38.43 14.35
CA PRO A 113 14.78 -39.80 14.14
C PRO A 113 16.19 -40.05 14.72
N ILE A 114 16.40 -39.71 15.99
CA ILE A 114 17.66 -39.87 16.73
C ILE A 114 17.36 -40.75 17.93
N GLY A 115 18.17 -41.78 18.15
CA GLY A 115 17.84 -42.87 19.08
C GLY A 115 17.63 -42.48 20.56
N GLU A 116 18.02 -41.29 20.99
CA GLU A 116 17.71 -40.78 22.33
C GLU A 116 16.28 -40.24 22.46
N TYR A 117 15.66 -39.82 21.34
CA TYR A 117 14.34 -39.18 21.31
C TYR A 117 13.33 -39.98 20.47
N GLY A 118 13.66 -40.27 19.20
CA GLY A 118 12.81 -41.02 18.28
C GLY A 118 13.14 -42.50 18.20
N GLY A 119 12.09 -43.31 18.29
CA GLY A 119 12.11 -44.76 18.22
C GLY A 119 12.22 -45.32 16.80
N LYS A 120 12.43 -46.64 16.71
CA LYS A 120 12.29 -47.42 15.48
C LYS A 120 11.24 -48.50 15.68
N ASN A 121 10.37 -48.67 14.69
CA ASN A 121 9.40 -49.77 14.69
C ASN A 121 10.05 -51.12 14.32
N ALA A 122 9.27 -52.21 14.37
CA ALA A 122 9.74 -53.56 14.05
C ALA A 122 10.26 -53.70 12.60
N GLU A 123 9.79 -52.87 11.67
CA GLU A 123 10.22 -52.80 10.28
C GLU A 123 11.40 -51.82 10.04
N GLY A 124 11.93 -51.20 11.10
CA GLY A 124 13.06 -50.27 11.05
C GLY A 124 12.73 -48.84 10.63
N LYS A 125 11.45 -48.48 10.51
CA LYS A 125 11.00 -47.10 10.26
C LYS A 125 11.21 -46.26 11.52
N THR A 126 11.88 -45.12 11.37
CA THR A 126 12.12 -44.15 12.45
C THR A 126 10.98 -43.16 12.59
N ASP A 127 10.89 -42.54 13.76
CA ASP A 127 9.99 -41.42 14.00
C ASP A 127 10.29 -40.20 13.10
N ILE A 128 9.31 -39.32 12.96
CA ILE A 128 9.39 -38.09 12.15
C ILE A 128 8.91 -36.89 12.99
N ALA A 129 9.79 -35.90 13.15
CA ALA A 129 9.51 -34.72 13.98
C ALA A 129 8.31 -33.88 13.48
N TYR A 130 8.05 -33.86 12.18
CA TYR A 130 6.84 -33.28 11.62
C TYR A 130 6.65 -33.73 10.17
N GLN A 131 5.42 -34.04 9.79
CA GLN A 131 5.05 -34.21 8.40
C GLN A 131 3.64 -33.68 8.12
N GLN A 132 3.53 -32.83 7.10
CA GLN A 132 2.25 -32.47 6.50
C GLN A 132 1.80 -33.60 5.54
N LEU A 133 0.65 -34.22 5.83
CA LEU A 133 0.06 -35.25 4.97
C LEU A 133 -0.85 -34.63 3.91
N GLN A 134 -1.59 -33.59 4.28
CA GLN A 134 -2.51 -32.89 3.41
C GLN A 134 -2.44 -31.38 3.68
N ASP A 135 -2.16 -30.61 2.64
CA ASP A 135 -2.27 -29.14 2.69
C ASP A 135 -3.73 -28.70 2.67
N ILE A 136 -3.99 -27.44 2.97
CA ILE A 136 -5.36 -26.87 3.05
C ILE A 136 -6.16 -27.16 1.78
N THR A 137 -7.27 -27.87 1.95
CA THR A 137 -8.19 -28.20 0.86
C THR A 137 -9.63 -28.29 1.36
N ASN A 138 -10.59 -28.00 0.48
CA ASN A 138 -12.02 -28.23 0.74
C ASN A 138 -12.50 -29.59 0.20
N ASN A 139 -11.60 -30.46 -0.28
CA ASN A 139 -11.96 -31.81 -0.70
C ASN A 139 -11.96 -32.77 0.51
N PRO A 140 -13.13 -33.18 1.02
CA PRO A 140 -13.20 -34.03 2.21
C PRO A 140 -12.58 -35.43 2.00
N GLU A 141 -12.51 -35.92 0.75
CA GLU A 141 -11.89 -37.24 0.48
C GLU A 141 -10.38 -37.20 0.69
N TYR A 142 -9.70 -36.14 0.26
CA TYR A 142 -8.26 -35.98 0.47
C TYR A 142 -7.91 -35.85 1.95
N VAL A 143 -8.71 -35.08 2.69
CA VAL A 143 -8.55 -34.88 4.13
C VAL A 143 -8.80 -36.19 4.87
N ARG A 144 -9.89 -36.89 4.54
CA ARG A 144 -10.19 -38.21 5.11
C ARG A 144 -9.08 -39.21 4.84
N ASN A 145 -8.61 -39.30 3.59
CA ASN A 145 -7.50 -40.19 3.24
C ASN A 145 -6.24 -39.87 4.04
N ALA A 146 -5.96 -38.60 4.33
CA ALA A 146 -4.82 -38.23 5.17
C ALA A 146 -4.99 -38.69 6.62
N ILE A 147 -6.18 -38.55 7.21
CA ILE A 147 -6.48 -39.05 8.57
C ILE A 147 -6.39 -40.58 8.61
N ASP A 148 -6.97 -41.27 7.61
CA ASP A 148 -6.94 -42.74 7.49
C ASP A 148 -5.51 -43.29 7.35
N ASN A 149 -4.55 -42.47 6.93
CA ASN A 149 -3.14 -42.84 6.75
C ASN A 149 -2.20 -42.27 7.82
N LEU A 150 -2.72 -41.75 8.94
CA LEU A 150 -1.88 -41.36 10.08
C LEU A 150 -1.02 -42.55 10.55
N PRO A 151 0.31 -42.40 10.64
CA PRO A 151 1.18 -43.48 11.08
C PRO A 151 1.12 -43.66 12.60
N LEU A 152 1.73 -44.74 13.10
CA LEU A 152 2.14 -44.87 14.50
C LEU A 152 3.66 -44.75 14.59
N GLY A 153 4.11 -43.86 15.46
CA GLY A 153 5.48 -43.70 15.94
C GLY A 153 5.64 -44.36 17.31
N TYR A 154 6.87 -44.49 17.77
CA TYR A 154 7.17 -45.30 18.95
C TYR A 154 7.76 -44.49 20.08
N GLY A 155 8.42 -43.36 19.80
CA GLY A 155 9.14 -42.57 20.80
C GLY A 155 10.28 -43.38 21.44
N ASN A 156 11.16 -42.69 22.16
CA ASN A 156 12.15 -43.30 23.05
C ASN A 156 12.27 -42.55 24.38
N ASP A 157 11.79 -41.32 24.45
CA ASP A 157 11.59 -40.55 25.67
C ASP A 157 10.13 -40.07 25.81
N VAL A 158 9.90 -39.12 26.70
CA VAL A 158 8.55 -38.69 27.11
C VAL A 158 8.09 -37.41 26.43
N PRO A 159 8.91 -36.33 26.34
CA PRO A 159 8.52 -35.17 25.57
C PRO A 159 8.54 -35.47 24.06
N GLU A 160 7.72 -34.74 23.29
CA GLU A 160 7.58 -34.97 21.85
C GLU A 160 7.98 -33.71 21.04
N SER A 161 8.00 -33.78 19.71
CA SER A 161 8.42 -32.66 18.85
C SER A 161 7.35 -31.60 18.56
N ASN A 162 6.30 -31.52 19.38
CA ASN A 162 5.13 -30.67 19.12
C ASN A 162 5.45 -29.17 18.92
N LEU A 163 6.41 -28.59 19.65
CA LEU A 163 6.80 -27.18 19.50
C LEU A 163 7.42 -26.94 18.12
N TYR A 164 8.28 -27.87 17.67
CA TYR A 164 8.82 -27.83 16.32
C TYR A 164 7.70 -27.95 15.28
N ALA A 165 6.79 -28.92 15.45
CA ALA A 165 5.68 -29.15 14.53
C ALA A 165 4.72 -27.96 14.41
N LEU A 166 4.35 -27.30 15.52
CA LEU A 166 3.50 -26.11 15.51
C LEU A 166 4.14 -24.96 14.73
N SER A 167 5.44 -24.73 14.90
CA SER A 167 6.16 -23.71 14.13
C SER A 167 6.21 -24.04 12.63
N GLU A 168 6.33 -25.33 12.29
CA GLU A 168 6.37 -25.81 10.91
C GLU A 168 5.01 -25.70 10.23
N VAL A 169 3.92 -26.13 10.88
CA VAL A 169 2.54 -25.93 10.40
C VAL A 169 2.28 -24.45 10.14
N ALA A 170 2.63 -23.59 11.11
CA ALA A 170 2.42 -22.16 10.97
C ALA A 170 3.10 -21.57 9.72
N SER A 171 4.31 -22.03 9.41
CA SER A 171 5.16 -21.43 8.38
C SER A 171 5.03 -22.09 7.00
N LYS A 172 4.67 -23.38 6.91
CA LYS A 172 4.72 -24.16 5.67
C LYS A 172 3.36 -24.43 5.05
N THR A 173 2.29 -24.37 5.83
CA THR A 173 0.93 -24.62 5.34
C THR A 173 0.46 -23.48 4.44
N SER A 174 -0.21 -23.83 3.32
CA SER A 174 -0.71 -22.86 2.35
C SER A 174 -2.04 -22.24 2.81
N TRP A 175 -1.99 -21.51 3.93
CA TRP A 175 -3.17 -20.85 4.49
C TRP A 175 -3.85 -19.94 3.47
N ARG A 176 -5.18 -20.06 3.34
CA ARG A 176 -5.92 -19.23 2.40
C ARG A 176 -5.83 -17.76 2.85
N LYS A 177 -5.83 -16.85 1.87
CA LYS A 177 -5.89 -15.42 2.14
C LYS A 177 -7.19 -15.09 2.89
N ASP A 178 -7.07 -14.24 3.90
CA ASP A 178 -8.16 -13.71 4.73
C ASP A 178 -8.96 -14.78 5.51
N SER A 179 -8.43 -16.01 5.63
CA SER A 179 -9.05 -17.04 6.46
C SER A 179 -8.77 -16.84 7.95
N VAL A 180 -9.69 -17.29 8.79
CA VAL A 180 -9.42 -17.59 10.19
C VAL A 180 -8.67 -18.93 10.23
N ARG A 181 -7.48 -18.93 10.83
CA ARG A 181 -6.58 -20.08 10.82
C ARG A 181 -6.58 -20.71 12.20
N ILE A 182 -6.99 -21.97 12.26
CA ILE A 182 -7.13 -22.72 13.50
C ILE A 182 -6.27 -23.97 13.38
N ILE A 183 -5.35 -24.18 14.33
CA ILE A 183 -4.70 -25.47 14.52
C ILE A 183 -5.42 -26.17 15.68
N ILE A 184 -5.92 -27.38 15.42
CA ILE A 184 -6.39 -28.27 16.47
C ILE A 184 -5.24 -29.23 16.76
N TRP A 185 -4.60 -29.01 17.89
CA TRP A 185 -3.37 -29.69 18.29
C TRP A 185 -3.70 -30.80 19.29
N PHE A 186 -3.54 -32.05 18.88
CA PHE A 186 -3.71 -33.22 19.74
C PHE A 186 -2.37 -33.66 20.31
N GLY A 187 -2.33 -33.98 21.60
CA GLY A 187 -1.19 -34.59 22.26
C GLY A 187 -1.50 -34.99 23.70
N ASP A 188 -0.66 -35.84 24.27
CA ASP A 188 -0.80 -36.32 25.64
C ASP A 188 0.45 -36.02 26.50
N CYS A 189 1.52 -35.48 25.91
CA CYS A 189 2.77 -35.11 26.60
C CYS A 189 3.28 -33.71 26.19
N PRO A 190 4.02 -33.01 27.07
CA PRO A 190 4.66 -31.74 26.73
C PRO A 190 5.68 -31.89 25.61
N GLY A 191 6.05 -30.79 24.97
CA GLY A 191 7.08 -30.78 23.93
C GLY A 191 8.48 -30.56 24.44
N HIS A 192 9.46 -31.04 23.68
CA HIS A 192 10.82 -30.56 23.80
C HIS A 192 10.90 -29.07 23.51
N ASP A 193 11.54 -28.33 24.42
CA ASP A 193 11.89 -26.92 24.23
C ASP A 193 13.39 -26.80 23.93
N GLY A 194 13.72 -26.48 22.67
CA GLY A 194 15.11 -26.36 22.19
C GLY A 194 15.89 -25.18 22.77
N LYS A 195 15.28 -24.33 23.62
CA LYS A 195 15.97 -23.32 24.42
C LYS A 195 16.32 -23.84 25.82
N LEU A 196 15.56 -24.80 26.34
CA LEU A 196 15.80 -25.44 27.63
C LEU A 196 16.72 -26.66 27.48
N ASP A 197 16.56 -27.41 26.40
CA ASP A 197 17.38 -28.55 26.03
C ASP A 197 18.20 -28.24 24.76
N LEU A 198 19.49 -27.95 24.94
CA LEU A 198 20.40 -27.64 23.83
C LEU A 198 20.92 -28.91 23.12
N SER A 199 20.72 -30.10 23.69
CA SER A 199 21.01 -31.38 23.02
C SER A 199 19.91 -31.77 22.05
N TYR A 200 18.68 -31.27 22.24
CA TYR A 200 17.59 -31.53 21.32
C TYR A 200 17.92 -31.04 19.90
N PRO A 201 17.53 -31.74 18.81
CA PRO A 201 17.96 -31.37 17.46
C PRO A 201 17.37 -30.04 16.96
N SER A 202 16.20 -29.66 17.47
CA SER A 202 15.58 -28.37 17.18
C SER A 202 16.07 -27.30 18.16
N ARG A 203 16.21 -26.06 17.68
CA ARG A 203 16.49 -24.87 18.52
C ARG A 203 15.25 -24.02 18.78
N ILE A 204 14.08 -24.50 18.33
CA ILE A 204 12.79 -23.85 18.53
C ILE A 204 12.34 -24.11 19.98
N GLY A 205 12.06 -23.04 20.71
CA GLY A 205 11.42 -23.12 22.03
C GLY A 205 10.06 -22.45 22.07
N LEU A 206 9.40 -22.50 23.24
CA LEU A 206 8.04 -22.01 23.44
C LEU A 206 7.83 -20.57 22.95
N SER A 207 8.78 -19.68 23.26
CA SER A 207 8.70 -18.27 22.85
C SER A 207 8.75 -18.08 21.34
N ASP A 208 9.55 -18.90 20.64
CA ASP A 208 9.68 -18.84 19.18
C ASP A 208 8.37 -19.29 18.52
N VAL A 209 7.77 -20.37 19.03
CA VAL A 209 6.49 -20.89 18.54
C VAL A 209 5.38 -19.86 18.70
N ILE A 210 5.27 -19.24 19.87
CA ILE A 210 4.29 -18.18 20.13
C ILE A 210 4.47 -17.02 19.16
N ALA A 211 5.70 -16.58 18.92
CA ALA A 211 5.99 -15.50 17.97
C ALA A 211 5.57 -15.87 16.54
N THR A 212 5.90 -17.08 16.09
CA THR A 212 5.57 -17.59 14.75
C THR A 212 4.06 -17.74 14.56
N LEU A 213 3.34 -18.30 15.53
CA LEU A 213 1.87 -18.45 15.45
C LEU A 213 1.18 -17.08 15.35
N LYS A 214 1.63 -16.12 16.17
CA LYS A 214 1.10 -14.75 16.15
C LYS A 214 1.41 -14.02 14.84
N SER A 215 2.61 -14.19 14.27
CA SER A 215 2.94 -13.54 12.99
C SER A 215 2.10 -14.06 11.82
N HIS A 216 1.48 -15.23 11.97
CA HIS A 216 0.59 -15.85 10.99
C HIS A 216 -0.90 -15.72 11.35
N ASP A 217 -1.25 -14.99 12.40
CA ASP A 217 -2.64 -14.85 12.90
C ASP A 217 -3.34 -16.20 13.15
N ILE A 218 -2.60 -17.18 13.69
CA ILE A 218 -3.11 -18.53 13.96
C ILE A 218 -3.65 -18.64 15.38
N ILE A 219 -4.82 -19.26 15.52
CA ILE A 219 -5.42 -19.70 16.77
C ILE A 219 -5.03 -21.16 17.01
N VAL A 220 -4.58 -21.50 18.21
CA VAL A 220 -4.33 -22.89 18.59
C VAL A 220 -5.34 -23.32 19.63
N GLU A 221 -6.08 -24.39 19.31
CA GLU A 221 -6.94 -25.12 20.24
C GLU A 221 -6.20 -26.40 20.62
N ALA A 222 -5.76 -26.48 21.88
CA ALA A 222 -4.97 -27.61 22.37
C ALA A 222 -5.90 -28.66 22.99
N VAL A 223 -5.87 -29.87 22.44
CA VAL A 223 -6.60 -31.03 22.95
C VAL A 223 -5.65 -31.81 23.86
N ASP A 224 -5.71 -31.52 25.15
CA ASP A 224 -4.90 -32.18 26.18
C ASP A 224 -5.53 -33.52 26.56
N LEU A 225 -4.91 -34.60 26.11
CA LEU A 225 -5.39 -35.97 26.32
C LEU A 225 -4.80 -36.63 27.57
N ASN A 226 -3.84 -35.98 28.24
CA ASN A 226 -3.30 -36.47 29.51
C ASN A 226 -2.47 -35.39 30.23
N TYR A 227 -1.24 -35.17 29.78
CA TYR A 227 -0.23 -34.33 30.41
C TYR A 227 0.32 -33.23 29.49
N LEU A 228 -0.37 -32.94 28.38
CA LEU A 228 0.09 -31.98 27.37
C LEU A 228 0.49 -30.64 27.99
N ASP A 229 -0.26 -30.19 29.02
CA ASP A 229 0.03 -28.94 29.72
C ASP A 229 0.67 -29.13 31.11
N ARG A 230 0.46 -30.27 31.79
CA ARG A 230 0.72 -30.34 33.24
C ARG A 230 2.17 -30.56 33.61
N GLY A 231 2.96 -31.18 32.74
CA GLY A 231 4.29 -31.72 33.08
C GLY A 231 4.21 -32.77 34.21
N PHE A 232 5.19 -33.67 34.29
CA PHE A 232 5.15 -34.72 35.32
C PHE A 232 6.53 -35.29 35.65
N ASN A 233 6.61 -36.04 36.75
CA ASN A 233 7.77 -36.82 37.11
C ASN A 233 7.58 -38.26 36.66
N VAL A 234 8.60 -38.86 36.06
CA VAL A 234 8.68 -40.31 35.90
C VAL A 234 9.18 -40.88 37.22
N ILE A 235 8.45 -41.83 37.77
CA ILE A 235 8.74 -42.45 39.06
C ILE A 235 8.87 -43.96 38.85
N ASP A 236 9.93 -44.57 39.36
CA ASP A 236 10.11 -46.03 39.30
C ASP A 236 9.23 -46.77 40.32
N ASP A 237 9.25 -48.11 40.26
CA ASP A 237 8.48 -48.98 41.17
C ASP A 237 8.83 -48.80 42.66
N PHE A 238 9.96 -48.13 42.96
CA PHE A 238 10.43 -47.85 44.32
C PHE A 238 10.08 -46.44 44.79
N GLY A 239 9.37 -45.64 43.98
CA GLY A 239 8.98 -44.28 44.32
C GLY A 239 10.08 -43.23 44.07
N VAL A 240 11.15 -43.58 43.33
CA VAL A 240 12.25 -42.67 43.01
C VAL A 240 11.95 -41.93 41.71
N ILE A 241 12.14 -40.62 41.70
CA ILE A 241 12.02 -39.80 40.48
C ILE A 241 13.21 -40.12 39.56
N THR A 242 12.93 -40.69 38.39
CA THR A 242 13.93 -41.04 37.37
C THR A 242 14.02 -39.99 36.26
N ALA A 243 13.00 -39.16 36.08
CA ALA A 243 13.02 -37.95 35.23
C ALA A 243 12.01 -36.91 35.76
N ASP A 244 12.31 -35.61 35.59
CA ASP A 244 11.47 -34.48 36.02
C ASP A 244 11.19 -33.56 34.83
N TYR A 245 9.94 -33.56 34.37
CA TYR A 245 9.47 -32.74 33.24
C TYR A 245 8.56 -31.59 33.69
N ARG A 246 8.55 -31.23 34.98
CA ARG A 246 7.70 -30.14 35.49
C ARG A 246 8.11 -28.77 34.97
N ASN A 247 9.35 -28.62 34.52
CA ASN A 247 9.83 -27.41 33.84
C ASN A 247 9.23 -27.20 32.44
N LEU A 248 8.62 -28.24 31.86
CA LEU A 248 7.91 -28.18 30.57
C LEU A 248 6.41 -27.92 30.74
N ALA A 249 5.91 -27.80 31.98
CA ALA A 249 4.51 -27.50 32.25
C ALA A 249 4.10 -26.10 31.74
N GLY A 250 2.84 -25.96 31.34
CA GLY A 250 2.23 -24.70 30.93
C GLY A 250 2.45 -24.33 29.46
N GLN A 251 3.07 -25.20 28.65
CA GLN A 251 3.31 -24.93 27.23
C GLN A 251 1.99 -24.72 26.46
N ALA A 252 1.03 -25.63 26.62
CA ALA A 252 -0.27 -25.51 25.96
C ALA A 252 -1.05 -24.30 26.47
N THR A 253 -0.98 -24.00 27.76
CA THR A 253 -1.60 -22.80 28.37
C THR A 253 -1.01 -21.53 27.76
N ALA A 254 0.32 -21.46 27.66
CA ALA A 254 1.00 -20.30 27.11
C ALA A 254 0.66 -20.07 25.64
N ILE A 255 0.65 -21.14 24.83
CA ILE A 255 0.33 -21.08 23.39
C ILE A 255 -1.13 -20.67 23.16
N THR A 256 -2.07 -21.38 23.78
CA THR A 256 -3.51 -21.12 23.62
C THR A 256 -3.87 -19.70 24.09
N THR A 257 -3.34 -19.26 25.24
CA THR A 257 -3.52 -17.89 25.75
C THR A 257 -2.96 -16.84 24.79
N ALA A 258 -1.76 -17.06 24.25
CA ALA A 258 -1.10 -16.07 23.39
C ALA A 258 -1.75 -15.95 22.00
N THR A 259 -2.43 -17.01 21.54
CA THR A 259 -3.12 -17.09 20.24
C THR A 259 -4.63 -16.86 20.33
N GLY A 260 -5.18 -16.77 21.54
CA GLY A 260 -6.61 -16.58 21.79
C GLY A 260 -7.47 -17.84 21.56
N GLY A 261 -6.87 -19.03 21.67
CA GLY A 261 -7.58 -20.31 21.71
C GLY A 261 -7.71 -20.84 23.14
N LYS A 262 -8.07 -22.12 23.29
CA LYS A 262 -8.31 -22.76 24.58
C LYS A 262 -7.61 -24.12 24.70
N ILE A 263 -7.42 -24.54 25.96
CA ILE A 263 -7.16 -25.94 26.27
C ILE A 263 -8.52 -26.63 26.41
N LEU A 264 -8.63 -27.76 25.73
CA LEU A 264 -9.78 -28.61 25.73
C LEU A 264 -9.37 -29.96 26.30
N VAL A 265 -10.10 -30.41 27.32
CA VAL A 265 -9.89 -31.71 27.96
C VAL A 265 -11.16 -32.51 27.71
N PRO A 266 -11.11 -33.63 26.97
CA PRO A 266 -12.32 -34.36 26.66
C PRO A 266 -12.81 -35.15 27.90
N ASP A 267 -14.14 -35.21 28.05
CA ASP A 267 -14.79 -35.94 29.15
C ASP A 267 -14.53 -37.46 29.08
N ASP A 268 -14.23 -37.97 27.87
CA ASP A 268 -13.67 -39.29 27.60
C ASP A 268 -12.66 -39.23 26.44
N SER A 269 -11.62 -40.05 26.44
CA SER A 269 -10.70 -40.19 25.29
C SER A 269 -11.29 -41.03 24.15
N GLY A 270 -12.60 -41.32 24.20
CA GLY A 270 -13.31 -42.18 23.27
C GLY A 270 -13.87 -41.42 22.07
N ILE A 271 -14.62 -42.17 21.26
CA ILE A 271 -15.20 -41.73 19.97
C ILE A 271 -16.10 -40.47 20.13
N SER A 272 -16.89 -40.37 21.21
CA SER A 272 -17.79 -39.23 21.42
C SER A 272 -17.07 -37.97 21.90
N GLY A 273 -16.00 -38.12 22.69
CA GLY A 273 -15.19 -37.01 23.18
C GLY A 273 -14.51 -36.24 22.05
N ILE A 274 -13.95 -36.94 21.05
CA ILE A 274 -13.19 -36.30 19.96
C ILE A 274 -14.08 -35.49 18.99
N VAL A 275 -15.29 -35.95 18.71
CA VAL A 275 -16.22 -35.20 17.84
C VAL A 275 -16.70 -33.94 18.57
N LYS A 276 -17.04 -34.09 19.86
CA LYS A 276 -17.48 -32.98 20.70
C LYS A 276 -16.38 -31.94 20.90
N ILE A 277 -15.13 -32.36 21.09
CA ILE A 277 -14.03 -31.42 21.35
C ILE A 277 -13.71 -30.55 20.14
N ILE A 278 -13.84 -31.07 18.92
CA ILE A 278 -13.65 -30.28 17.70
C ILE A 278 -14.79 -29.29 17.51
N ASP A 279 -16.03 -29.69 17.81
CA ASP A 279 -17.19 -28.78 17.80
C ASP A 279 -17.05 -27.68 18.86
N ASP A 280 -16.61 -28.04 20.07
CA ASP A 280 -16.33 -27.09 21.16
C ASP A 280 -15.17 -26.15 20.81
N ALA A 281 -14.08 -26.66 20.21
CA ALA A 281 -12.94 -25.88 19.74
C ALA A 281 -13.40 -24.78 18.78
N LEU A 282 -14.17 -25.17 17.76
CA LEU A 282 -14.66 -24.26 16.73
C LEU A 282 -15.65 -23.24 17.27
N LYS A 283 -16.56 -23.63 18.17
CA LYS A 283 -17.45 -22.69 18.86
C LYS A 283 -16.67 -21.72 19.73
N SER A 284 -15.69 -22.22 20.47
CA SER A 284 -14.91 -21.42 21.40
C SER A 284 -14.04 -20.38 20.70
N ALA A 285 -13.51 -20.71 19.52
CA ALA A 285 -12.70 -19.82 18.70
C ALA A 285 -13.45 -18.55 18.25
N PHE A 286 -14.79 -18.54 18.28
CA PHE A 286 -15.60 -17.38 17.89
C PHE A 286 -16.55 -16.86 18.98
N ALA A 287 -16.59 -17.53 20.14
CA ALA A 287 -17.60 -17.30 21.17
C ALA A 287 -17.49 -15.89 21.80
N GLU A 288 -16.25 -15.46 22.07
CA GLU A 288 -15.92 -14.21 22.75
C GLU A 288 -14.95 -13.39 21.90
N TYR A 289 -15.10 -12.06 21.96
CA TYR A 289 -14.21 -11.12 21.29
C TYR A 289 -14.18 -9.79 22.03
N LYS A 290 -13.04 -9.08 21.95
CA LYS A 290 -12.83 -7.83 22.69
C LYS A 290 -12.86 -6.58 21.83
N GLU A 291 -12.57 -6.73 20.55
CA GLU A 291 -12.48 -5.64 19.60
C GLU A 291 -13.26 -5.95 18.33
N VAL A 292 -13.99 -4.95 17.81
CA VAL A 292 -14.55 -4.95 16.46
C VAL A 292 -13.93 -3.79 15.69
N ARG A 293 -13.37 -4.06 14.52
CA ARG A 293 -12.79 -3.00 13.67
C ARG A 293 -12.86 -3.33 12.19
N LEU A 294 -12.65 -2.29 11.38
CA LEU A 294 -12.43 -2.42 9.94
C LEU A 294 -10.94 -2.25 9.62
N VAL A 295 -10.43 -3.05 8.69
CA VAL A 295 -9.05 -2.99 8.20
C VAL A 295 -9.04 -3.03 6.68
N PHE A 296 -8.24 -2.17 6.03
CA PHE A 296 -8.10 -2.16 4.58
C PHE A 296 -7.05 -3.17 4.11
N SER A 297 -7.33 -3.90 3.04
CA SER A 297 -6.32 -4.76 2.41
C SER A 297 -5.34 -3.92 1.59
N GLY A 298 -4.05 -4.01 1.89
CA GLY A 298 -2.99 -3.36 1.11
C GLY A 298 -2.75 -1.88 1.45
N LYS A 299 -1.73 -1.29 0.83
CA LYS A 299 -1.38 0.13 0.97
C LYS A 299 -1.85 0.90 -0.26
N ASN A 300 -2.67 1.92 -0.08
CA ASN A 300 -3.15 2.80 -1.14
C ASN A 300 -2.53 4.20 -1.00
N ALA A 301 -1.24 4.35 -1.35
CA ALA A 301 -0.51 5.60 -1.09
C ALA A 301 -1.12 6.86 -1.75
N GLY A 302 -1.94 6.69 -2.80
CA GLY A 302 -2.65 7.78 -3.48
C GLY A 302 -4.10 8.02 -3.04
N LEU A 303 -4.57 7.28 -2.01
CA LEU A 303 -5.90 7.44 -1.43
C LEU A 303 -5.78 7.52 0.10
N GLY A 304 -6.06 8.70 0.66
CA GLY A 304 -6.22 8.84 2.11
C GLY A 304 -7.49 8.12 2.57
N ALA A 305 -7.42 7.44 3.72
CA ALA A 305 -8.58 6.77 4.31
C ALA A 305 -8.56 6.91 5.83
N GLU A 306 -9.64 7.44 6.39
CA GLU A 306 -9.84 7.60 7.82
C GLU A 306 -11.05 6.79 8.30
N LEU A 307 -10.92 6.17 9.47
CA LEU A 307 -11.95 5.32 10.09
C LEU A 307 -12.42 5.93 11.40
N SER A 308 -13.73 6.08 11.56
CA SER A 308 -14.35 6.58 12.78
C SER A 308 -15.56 5.72 13.20
N PRO A 309 -15.54 5.07 14.37
CA PRO A 309 -14.37 4.91 15.25
C PRO A 309 -13.28 4.03 14.60
N ALA A 310 -12.04 4.11 15.07
CA ALA A 310 -10.96 3.24 14.58
C ALA A 310 -11.16 1.77 15.00
N ALA A 311 -11.76 1.55 16.17
CA ALA A 311 -12.16 0.26 16.73
C ALA A 311 -13.25 0.47 17.80
N ILE A 312 -14.04 -0.56 18.06
CA ILE A 312 -15.01 -0.62 19.16
C ILE A 312 -14.59 -1.74 20.09
N THR A 313 -14.25 -1.41 21.34
CA THR A 313 -13.72 -2.36 22.31
C THR A 313 -14.66 -2.55 23.49
N ASN A 314 -14.98 -3.80 23.84
CA ASN A 314 -15.73 -4.20 25.03
C ASN A 314 -15.60 -5.72 25.22
N ASN A 315 -16.10 -6.30 26.31
CA ASN A 315 -16.23 -7.75 26.39
C ASN A 315 -17.52 -8.20 25.68
N PHE A 316 -17.39 -8.71 24.46
CA PHE A 316 -18.52 -9.19 23.67
C PHE A 316 -18.55 -10.72 23.59
N ASP A 317 -19.74 -11.23 23.30
CA ASP A 317 -20.00 -12.62 22.97
C ASP A 317 -20.99 -12.73 21.81
N ARG A 318 -21.17 -13.96 21.31
CA ARG A 318 -22.21 -14.31 20.31
C ARG A 318 -23.54 -14.75 20.92
N SER A 319 -23.87 -14.35 22.17
CA SER A 319 -25.13 -14.76 22.79
C SER A 319 -26.38 -14.19 22.09
N SER A 320 -26.22 -13.07 21.38
CA SER A 320 -27.20 -12.42 20.51
C SER A 320 -26.54 -11.80 19.29
N ASP A 321 -27.33 -11.49 18.26
CA ASP A 321 -26.85 -10.67 17.14
C ASP A 321 -26.47 -9.27 17.64
N ARG A 322 -25.41 -8.69 17.06
CA ARG A 322 -24.88 -7.37 17.40
C ARG A 322 -24.54 -6.60 16.14
N SER A 323 -24.72 -5.27 16.17
CA SER A 323 -24.37 -4.39 15.06
C SER A 323 -23.47 -3.25 15.52
N PHE A 324 -22.47 -2.94 14.70
CA PHE A 324 -21.42 -1.98 14.98
C PHE A 324 -21.28 -1.02 13.81
N ASP A 325 -21.47 0.27 14.06
CA ASP A 325 -21.41 1.29 13.02
C ASP A 325 -20.02 1.94 12.94
N PHE A 326 -19.55 2.07 11.70
CA PHE A 326 -18.31 2.73 11.33
C PHE A 326 -18.59 3.75 10.22
N ASN A 327 -17.78 4.79 10.14
CA ASN A 327 -17.72 5.68 9.00
C ASN A 327 -16.31 5.62 8.42
N ILE A 328 -16.22 5.39 7.11
CA ILE A 328 -14.96 5.49 6.38
C ILE A 328 -15.01 6.79 5.57
N THR A 329 -13.98 7.63 5.70
CA THR A 329 -13.81 8.84 4.90
C THR A 329 -12.58 8.68 4.01
N TYR A 330 -12.79 8.68 2.69
CA TYR A 330 -11.73 8.64 1.68
C TYR A 330 -11.37 10.05 1.21
N LYS A 331 -10.09 10.29 0.94
CA LYS A 331 -9.55 11.54 0.36
C LYS A 331 -8.68 11.24 -0.86
N GLY A 332 -8.97 11.87 -2.00
CA GLY A 332 -8.15 11.70 -3.21
C GLY A 332 -6.80 12.41 -3.07
N LEU A 333 -5.68 11.70 -3.30
CA LEU A 333 -4.33 12.30 -3.22
C LEU A 333 -3.59 12.22 -4.56
N VAL A 334 -3.71 11.10 -5.27
CA VAL A 334 -3.09 10.88 -6.58
C VAL A 334 -4.13 10.29 -7.52
N PRO A 335 -4.18 10.67 -8.81
CA PRO A 335 -5.09 10.06 -9.76
C PRO A 335 -4.88 8.55 -9.89
N GLY A 336 -5.98 7.81 -9.98
CA GLY A 336 -5.93 6.35 -10.11
C GLY A 336 -7.24 5.69 -9.73
N ILE A 337 -7.36 4.40 -10.06
CA ILE A 337 -8.46 3.55 -9.62
C ILE A 337 -7.94 2.67 -8.49
N TYR A 338 -8.47 2.86 -7.29
CA TYR A 338 -8.09 2.11 -6.10
C TYR A 338 -9.14 1.05 -5.81
N GLN A 339 -8.74 -0.22 -5.84
CA GLN A 339 -9.60 -1.37 -5.54
C GLN A 339 -9.00 -2.17 -4.39
N PHE A 340 -9.77 -2.36 -3.32
CA PHE A 340 -9.32 -3.06 -2.13
C PHE A 340 -10.48 -3.65 -1.34
N ASP A 341 -10.16 -4.64 -0.52
CA ASP A 341 -11.09 -5.25 0.43
C ASP A 341 -11.10 -4.47 1.74
N VAL A 342 -12.28 -4.36 2.35
CA VAL A 342 -12.49 -3.85 3.71
C VAL A 342 -12.85 -5.05 4.58
N LEU A 343 -11.93 -5.43 5.45
CA LEU A 343 -12.02 -6.60 6.33
C LEU A 343 -12.66 -6.19 7.65
N ALA A 344 -13.80 -6.78 8.01
CA ALA A 344 -14.31 -6.70 9.37
C ALA A 344 -13.61 -7.75 10.23
N LYS A 345 -12.97 -7.28 11.30
CA LYS A 345 -12.22 -8.11 12.23
C LYS A 345 -12.84 -8.12 13.62
N LEU A 346 -12.88 -9.31 14.21
CA LEU A 346 -13.08 -9.55 15.64
C LEU A 346 -11.72 -9.88 16.24
N ASP A 347 -11.18 -8.97 17.05
CA ASP A 347 -9.76 -9.01 17.44
C ASP A 347 -8.86 -9.13 16.19
N SER A 348 -8.13 -10.23 16.01
CA SER A 348 -7.32 -10.50 14.81
C SER A 348 -8.10 -11.18 13.66
N LYS A 349 -9.30 -11.71 13.93
CA LYS A 349 -10.03 -12.68 13.11
C LYS A 349 -10.91 -11.99 12.07
N THR A 350 -10.68 -12.22 10.79
CA THR A 350 -11.54 -11.70 9.72
C THR A 350 -12.85 -12.50 9.66
N VAL A 351 -13.99 -11.83 9.83
CA VAL A 351 -15.32 -12.47 9.87
C VAL A 351 -16.21 -12.10 8.69
N ALA A 352 -15.96 -10.95 8.06
CA ALA A 352 -16.69 -10.52 6.87
C ALA A 352 -15.81 -9.62 6.00
N VAL A 353 -16.11 -9.58 4.71
CA VAL A 353 -15.37 -8.80 3.71
C VAL A 353 -16.34 -7.96 2.90
N ALA A 354 -15.96 -6.71 2.70
CA ALA A 354 -16.60 -5.77 1.80
C ALA A 354 -15.60 -5.31 0.73
N LYS A 355 -16.07 -4.75 -0.40
CA LYS A 355 -15.21 -4.31 -1.50
C LYS A 355 -15.43 -2.86 -1.87
N ASP A 356 -14.33 -2.11 -1.98
CA ASP A 356 -14.39 -0.69 -2.30
C ASP A 356 -13.63 -0.42 -3.59
N THR A 357 -14.21 0.45 -4.41
CA THR A 357 -13.56 1.04 -5.58
C THR A 357 -13.68 2.56 -5.50
N VAL A 358 -12.55 3.26 -5.43
CA VAL A 358 -12.51 4.72 -5.47
C VAL A 358 -11.68 5.15 -6.67
N GLU A 359 -12.30 5.82 -7.62
CA GLU A 359 -11.60 6.49 -8.72
C GLU A 359 -11.24 7.91 -8.25
N VAL A 360 -9.94 8.17 -8.11
CA VAL A 360 -9.44 9.54 -7.96
C VAL A 360 -9.16 10.07 -9.35
N VAL A 361 -9.89 11.10 -9.75
CA VAL A 361 -9.61 11.85 -10.98
C VAL A 361 -8.72 13.04 -10.66
N GLY A 362 -7.86 13.42 -11.61
CA GLY A 362 -7.18 14.72 -11.53
C GLY A 362 -8.20 15.84 -11.40
N GLN A 363 -7.86 16.91 -10.68
CA GLN A 363 -8.67 18.14 -10.71
C GLN A 363 -8.89 18.54 -12.17
N THR A 364 -10.11 18.95 -12.53
CA THR A 364 -10.41 19.59 -13.81
C THR A 364 -9.70 20.94 -13.87
N GLY A 365 -8.40 20.89 -14.14
CA GLY A 365 -7.56 22.04 -14.38
C GLY A 365 -7.80 22.64 -15.76
N CYS A 366 -7.03 23.68 -16.08
CA CYS A 366 -7.05 24.38 -17.35
C CYS A 366 -7.02 23.38 -18.53
N LEU A 367 -8.09 23.38 -19.35
CA LEU A 367 -8.18 22.51 -20.53
C LEU A 367 -7.20 22.94 -21.63
N THR A 368 -6.63 24.15 -21.52
CA THR A 368 -5.56 24.63 -22.39
C THR A 368 -4.31 23.78 -22.19
N LYS A 369 -3.94 23.02 -23.21
CA LYS A 369 -2.68 22.27 -23.23
C LYS A 369 -1.50 23.24 -23.03
N GLY A 370 -0.56 22.86 -22.18
CA GLY A 370 0.59 23.68 -21.80
C GLY A 370 0.31 24.70 -20.70
N ALA A 371 -0.91 24.76 -20.15
CA ALA A 371 -1.24 25.61 -19.01
C ALA A 371 -1.20 24.84 -17.69
N PHE A 372 -1.11 25.58 -16.60
CA PHE A 372 -1.03 25.11 -15.23
C PHE A 372 -2.19 25.66 -14.41
N THR A 373 -2.73 24.84 -13.51
CA THR A 373 -3.75 25.23 -12.54
C THR A 373 -3.08 25.43 -11.19
N VAL A 374 -3.23 26.62 -10.59
CA VAL A 374 -2.69 26.92 -9.26
C VAL A 374 -3.44 26.10 -8.22
N GLU A 375 -2.71 25.40 -7.34
CA GLU A 375 -3.30 24.60 -6.26
C GLU A 375 -3.90 25.50 -5.15
N ASP A 376 -4.60 24.88 -4.19
CA ASP A 376 -5.32 25.58 -3.11
C ASP A 376 -4.41 26.43 -2.21
N SER A 377 -3.11 26.13 -2.16
CA SER A 377 -2.12 26.92 -1.40
C SER A 377 -1.95 28.34 -1.93
N GLY A 378 -2.22 28.56 -3.22
CA GLY A 378 -1.94 29.83 -3.90
C GLY A 378 -0.44 30.16 -4.03
N LEU A 379 0.46 29.22 -3.71
CA LEU A 379 1.90 29.44 -3.75
C LEU A 379 2.53 28.53 -4.80
N VAL A 380 2.98 29.11 -5.92
CA VAL A 380 3.69 28.41 -6.98
C VAL A 380 5.19 28.53 -6.73
N LYS A 381 5.88 27.39 -6.60
CA LYS A 381 7.33 27.33 -6.45
C LYS A 381 7.97 26.90 -7.76
N ILE A 382 8.95 27.66 -8.25
CA ILE A 382 9.69 27.36 -9.49
C ILE A 382 11.18 27.25 -9.20
N ASP A 383 11.78 26.14 -9.58
CA ASP A 383 13.23 25.89 -9.50
C ASP A 383 13.83 25.75 -10.89
N TRP A 384 14.92 26.47 -11.17
CA TRP A 384 15.65 26.33 -12.42
C TRP A 384 16.72 25.26 -12.28
N LEU A 385 16.46 24.09 -12.86
CA LEU A 385 17.25 22.89 -12.63
C LEU A 385 18.47 22.83 -13.54
N TYR A 386 18.32 23.09 -14.84
CA TYR A 386 19.41 22.93 -15.80
C TYR A 386 19.32 23.92 -16.96
N ASP A 387 20.50 24.28 -17.47
CA ASP A 387 20.69 25.12 -18.65
C ASP A 387 21.57 24.40 -19.68
N GLY A 388 20.95 23.97 -20.76
CA GLY A 388 21.61 23.34 -21.91
C GLY A 388 21.73 24.28 -23.11
N GLY A 389 21.14 25.48 -23.04
CA GLY A 389 21.01 26.38 -24.17
C GLY A 389 22.19 27.33 -24.30
N LYS A 390 22.58 27.66 -25.55
CA LYS A 390 23.59 28.71 -25.79
C LYS A 390 23.05 30.11 -25.51
N TYR A 391 21.73 30.29 -25.55
CA TYR A 391 21.11 31.60 -25.52
C TYR A 391 20.85 32.10 -24.10
N GLN A 392 21.20 33.37 -23.86
CA GLN A 392 20.97 34.01 -22.57
C GLN A 392 19.67 34.81 -22.57
N GLY A 393 18.68 34.24 -21.89
CA GLY A 393 17.28 34.67 -21.95
C GLY A 393 16.65 34.98 -20.59
N GLU A 394 15.34 35.24 -20.63
CA GLU A 394 14.52 35.42 -19.43
C GLU A 394 13.32 34.47 -19.43
N PHE A 395 12.99 33.93 -18.26
CA PHE A 395 11.85 33.05 -18.05
C PHE A 395 10.82 33.68 -17.12
N GLY A 396 9.54 33.51 -17.43
CA GLY A 396 8.43 34.17 -16.76
C GLY A 396 7.18 33.33 -16.72
N ILE A 397 6.26 33.69 -15.82
CA ILE A 397 4.91 33.13 -15.78
C ILE A 397 3.87 34.24 -15.87
N PHE A 398 2.71 33.92 -16.45
CA PHE A 398 1.60 34.85 -16.57
C PHE A 398 0.26 34.12 -16.49
N ASN A 399 -0.69 34.72 -15.77
CA ASN A 399 -2.07 34.29 -15.70
C ASN A 399 -2.70 34.40 -17.09
N ILE A 400 -3.50 33.42 -17.51
CA ILE A 400 -4.15 33.40 -18.83
C ILE A 400 -5.62 33.82 -18.80
N ALA A 401 -6.20 34.03 -17.62
CA ALA A 401 -7.59 34.44 -17.48
C ALA A 401 -7.82 35.81 -18.16
N GLY A 402 -8.91 35.92 -18.92
CA GLY A 402 -9.24 37.14 -19.67
C GLY A 402 -8.46 37.32 -20.98
N MET A 403 -7.65 36.35 -21.40
CA MET A 403 -6.91 36.36 -22.67
C MET A 403 -7.58 35.49 -23.75
N GLU A 404 -8.81 35.02 -23.55
CA GLU A 404 -9.48 34.03 -24.41
C GLU A 404 -9.74 34.51 -25.83
N ASN A 405 -9.83 35.84 -26.01
CA ASN A 405 -10.04 36.48 -27.32
C ASN A 405 -8.73 36.89 -28.01
N LEU A 406 -7.57 36.66 -27.38
CA LEU A 406 -6.26 36.92 -27.97
C LEU A 406 -5.76 35.66 -28.65
N THR A 407 -5.34 35.78 -29.91
CA THR A 407 -4.74 34.66 -30.63
C THR A 407 -3.34 34.38 -30.07
N PRO A 408 -3.07 33.19 -29.51
CA PRO A 408 -1.74 32.85 -29.01
C PRO A 408 -0.66 33.13 -30.07
N GLY A 409 0.44 33.76 -29.64
CA GLY A 409 1.54 34.19 -30.52
C GLY A 409 1.32 35.50 -31.30
N SER A 410 0.12 36.08 -31.33
CA SER A 410 -0.07 37.40 -31.95
C SER A 410 0.67 38.50 -31.17
N ALA A 411 0.92 39.64 -31.80
CA ALA A 411 1.57 40.78 -31.15
C ALA A 411 0.76 41.27 -29.93
N GLU A 412 -0.57 41.22 -29.99
CA GLU A 412 -1.46 41.59 -28.87
C GLU A 412 -1.36 40.59 -27.72
N PHE A 413 -1.29 39.29 -28.03
CA PHE A 413 -1.08 38.24 -27.03
C PHE A 413 0.27 38.39 -26.34
N ILE A 414 1.34 38.57 -27.11
CA ILE A 414 2.71 38.76 -26.60
C ILE A 414 2.77 40.01 -25.72
N ALA A 415 2.20 41.13 -26.18
CA ALA A 415 2.18 42.38 -25.41
C ALA A 415 1.49 42.21 -24.05
N GLU A 416 0.32 41.56 -24.02
CA GLU A 416 -0.42 41.34 -22.77
C GLU A 416 0.28 40.33 -21.85
N ALA A 417 0.83 39.23 -22.38
CA ALA A 417 1.60 38.25 -21.60
C ALA A 417 2.82 38.91 -20.94
N VAL A 418 3.61 39.68 -21.70
CA VAL A 418 4.81 40.36 -21.19
C VAL A 418 4.45 41.45 -20.20
N LYS A 419 3.37 42.20 -20.43
CA LYS A 419 2.86 43.18 -19.46
C LYS A 419 2.50 42.51 -18.12
N ARG A 420 1.91 41.31 -18.15
CA ARG A 420 1.59 40.53 -16.95
C ARG A 420 2.84 40.03 -16.24
N VAL A 421 3.80 39.47 -16.97
CA VAL A 421 5.11 39.08 -16.43
C VAL A 421 5.76 40.27 -15.71
N LEU A 422 5.89 41.41 -16.40
CA LEU A 422 6.53 42.61 -15.86
C LEU A 422 5.74 43.29 -14.73
N SER A 423 4.49 42.88 -14.48
CA SER A 423 3.68 43.42 -13.38
C SER A 423 4.19 42.97 -12.01
N ASN A 424 4.91 41.84 -11.95
CA ASN A 424 5.44 41.25 -10.72
C ASN A 424 4.35 41.10 -9.63
N SER A 425 3.21 40.51 -10.01
CA SER A 425 1.99 40.39 -9.21
C SER A 425 1.27 39.06 -9.49
N GLU A 426 0.12 38.79 -8.87
CA GLU A 426 -0.68 37.59 -9.16
C GLU A 426 -1.06 37.42 -10.66
N GLN A 427 -0.91 38.48 -11.46
CA GLN A 427 -1.06 38.42 -12.92
C GLN A 427 0.13 37.76 -13.62
N GLY A 428 1.34 37.82 -13.05
CA GLY A 428 2.55 37.25 -13.62
C GLY A 428 3.82 37.79 -12.97
N TYR A 429 4.92 37.06 -13.16
CA TYR A 429 6.22 37.34 -12.56
C TYR A 429 7.35 37.04 -13.56
N PRO A 430 8.42 37.85 -13.60
CA PRO A 430 9.70 37.36 -14.07
C PRO A 430 10.25 36.37 -13.03
N VAL A 431 10.76 35.23 -13.47
CA VAL A 431 11.22 34.16 -12.56
C VAL A 431 12.74 34.15 -12.47
N PHE A 432 13.44 34.10 -13.61
CA PHE A 432 14.90 34.16 -13.67
C PHE A 432 15.39 34.79 -14.98
N SER A 433 16.66 35.21 -14.97
CA SER A 433 17.38 35.81 -16.10
C SER A 433 18.77 35.20 -16.17
N ASP A 434 19.05 34.45 -17.23
CA ASP A 434 20.34 33.77 -17.47
C ASP A 434 21.51 34.77 -17.65
N LEU A 435 21.19 36.05 -17.86
CA LEU A 435 22.20 37.12 -17.81
C LEU A 435 22.78 37.36 -16.41
N SER A 436 22.15 36.85 -15.35
CA SER A 436 22.45 37.25 -13.96
C SER A 436 22.32 36.16 -12.90
N GLU A 437 21.87 34.96 -13.26
CA GLU A 437 21.61 33.81 -12.40
C GLU A 437 21.89 32.55 -13.22
N GLY A 438 22.34 31.48 -12.56
CA GLY A 438 22.55 30.16 -13.18
C GLY A 438 21.57 29.11 -12.67
N ALA A 439 21.49 27.99 -13.38
CA ALA A 439 20.72 26.81 -12.98
C ALA A 439 21.37 26.05 -11.82
N ARG A 440 20.56 25.27 -11.10
CA ARG A 440 21.00 24.46 -9.94
C ARG A 440 22.06 23.43 -10.30
N PHE A 441 21.86 22.70 -11.41
CA PHE A 441 22.77 21.67 -11.88
C PHE A 441 23.68 22.24 -12.98
N SER A 442 24.96 21.90 -12.90
CA SER A 442 26.00 22.24 -13.88
C SER A 442 26.72 20.95 -14.29
N GLY A 443 27.18 20.90 -15.53
CA GLY A 443 27.82 19.75 -16.14
C GLY A 443 27.24 19.37 -17.50
N LEU A 444 27.78 18.32 -18.11
CA LEU A 444 27.31 17.83 -19.40
C LEU A 444 26.08 16.93 -19.21
N LEU A 445 24.97 17.28 -19.86
CA LEU A 445 23.74 16.48 -19.85
C LEU A 445 23.58 15.69 -21.16
N GLY A 446 23.63 14.36 -21.09
CA GLY A 446 23.46 13.52 -22.27
C GLY A 446 24.56 13.73 -23.33
N GLY A 447 24.17 14.17 -24.53
CA GLY A 447 25.06 14.37 -25.68
C GLY A 447 25.66 15.76 -25.80
N GLU A 448 25.39 16.66 -24.83
CA GLU A 448 25.84 18.05 -24.89
C GLU A 448 27.36 18.17 -24.98
N VAL A 449 27.82 19.08 -25.85
CA VAL A 449 29.26 19.30 -26.10
C VAL A 449 29.89 20.26 -25.10
N ARG A 450 29.07 21.00 -24.35
CA ARG A 450 29.50 22.04 -23.42
C ARG A 450 28.43 22.31 -22.37
N ASP A 451 28.87 22.64 -21.16
CA ASP A 451 28.05 23.25 -20.11
C ASP A 451 27.89 24.76 -20.39
N TRP A 452 26.65 25.18 -20.62
CA TRP A 452 26.29 26.58 -20.89
C TRP A 452 25.91 27.36 -19.64
N ASN A 453 25.60 26.66 -18.55
CA ASN A 453 25.17 27.26 -17.30
C ASN A 453 26.19 28.30 -16.80
N ALA A 454 25.72 29.52 -16.56
CA ALA A 454 26.56 30.64 -16.14
C ALA A 454 25.93 31.42 -14.98
N GLY A 455 26.78 31.90 -14.06
CA GLY A 455 26.34 32.67 -12.90
C GLY A 455 25.98 31.81 -11.69
N ASP A 456 25.53 32.48 -10.62
CA ASP A 456 25.21 31.82 -9.36
C ASP A 456 23.73 31.40 -9.34
N TYR A 457 23.46 30.20 -8.82
CA TYR A 457 22.10 29.75 -8.54
C TYR A 457 21.48 30.54 -7.38
N LYS A 458 20.30 31.16 -7.58
CA LYS A 458 19.63 32.00 -6.56
C LYS A 458 18.40 31.34 -5.93
N GLY A 459 18.34 30.02 -5.88
CA GLY A 459 17.31 29.29 -5.14
C GLY A 459 15.94 29.24 -5.81
N VAL A 460 15.04 28.49 -5.17
CA VAL A 460 13.64 28.31 -5.59
C VAL A 460 12.88 29.62 -5.46
N LYS A 461 12.15 30.00 -6.52
CA LYS A 461 11.30 31.19 -6.54
C LYS A 461 9.90 30.84 -6.04
N SER A 462 9.43 31.50 -4.98
CA SER A 462 8.08 31.32 -4.43
C SER A 462 7.17 32.48 -4.83
N LEU A 463 6.13 32.18 -5.59
CA LEU A 463 5.31 33.16 -6.30
C LEU A 463 3.84 33.02 -5.89
N ALA A 464 3.27 34.08 -5.31
CA ALA A 464 1.87 34.09 -4.92
C ALA A 464 0.98 34.25 -6.16
N MET A 465 0.03 33.33 -6.35
CA MET A 465 -0.94 33.35 -7.44
C MET A 465 -2.32 32.99 -6.91
N LYS A 466 -3.37 33.44 -7.61
CA LYS A 466 -4.74 33.14 -7.23
C LYS A 466 -5.03 31.63 -7.32
N PRO A 467 -5.45 30.96 -6.21
CA PRO A 467 -5.82 29.55 -6.23
C PRO A 467 -6.87 29.21 -7.28
N GLY A 468 -6.71 28.06 -7.94
CA GLY A 468 -7.58 27.59 -9.02
C GLY A 468 -7.49 28.38 -10.33
N SER A 469 -6.68 29.46 -10.39
CA SER A 469 -6.48 30.20 -11.63
C SER A 469 -5.51 29.49 -12.57
N CYS A 470 -5.56 29.86 -13.84
CA CYS A 470 -4.72 29.30 -14.89
C CYS A 470 -3.54 30.21 -15.19
N PHE A 471 -2.34 29.64 -15.32
CA PHE A 471 -1.17 30.35 -15.84
C PHE A 471 -0.44 29.54 -16.92
N ALA A 472 0.36 30.24 -17.70
CA ALA A 472 1.30 29.67 -18.66
C ALA A 472 2.68 30.26 -18.44
N THR A 473 3.70 29.62 -19.00
CA THR A 473 5.09 30.04 -18.91
C THR A 473 5.54 30.63 -20.26
N VAL A 474 6.50 31.54 -20.20
CA VAL A 474 7.12 32.19 -21.36
C VAL A 474 8.62 32.25 -21.19
N LEU A 475 9.35 31.77 -22.20
CA LEU A 475 10.80 31.88 -22.33
C LEU A 475 11.10 32.89 -23.44
N VAL A 476 11.96 33.87 -23.18
CA VAL A 476 12.52 34.76 -24.19
C VAL A 476 13.98 34.32 -24.42
N PRO A 477 14.30 33.59 -25.50
CA PRO A 477 15.56 32.84 -25.57
C PRO A 477 16.82 33.71 -25.53
N ASN A 478 16.91 34.76 -26.36
CA ASN A 478 18.10 35.62 -26.46
C ASN A 478 17.75 37.11 -26.38
N SER A 479 16.90 37.47 -25.42
CA SER A 479 16.43 38.85 -25.21
C SER A 479 15.81 38.97 -23.81
N THR A 480 15.40 40.18 -23.43
CA THR A 480 14.70 40.45 -22.17
C THR A 480 13.20 40.73 -22.40
N PHE A 481 12.39 40.52 -21.36
CA PHE A 481 10.98 40.93 -21.32
C PHE A 481 10.82 42.42 -21.56
N THR A 482 11.74 43.26 -21.06
CA THR A 482 11.70 44.70 -21.30
C THR A 482 11.85 45.02 -22.79
N SER A 483 12.77 44.36 -23.48
CA SER A 483 12.95 44.53 -24.93
C SER A 483 11.75 44.01 -25.71
N LEU A 484 11.18 42.89 -25.26
CA LEU A 484 10.00 42.29 -25.88
C LEU A 484 8.74 43.14 -25.70
N ALA A 485 8.59 43.83 -24.56
CA ALA A 485 7.50 44.76 -24.32
C ALA A 485 7.53 45.96 -25.29
N GLN A 486 8.72 46.39 -25.70
CA GLN A 486 8.90 47.48 -26.67
C GLN A 486 8.64 47.04 -28.11
N ASN A 487 8.83 45.75 -28.43
CA ASN A 487 8.62 45.19 -29.76
C ASN A 487 7.93 43.81 -29.71
N PRO A 488 6.63 43.76 -29.38
CA PRO A 488 5.91 42.50 -29.24
C PRO A 488 5.66 41.78 -30.57
N ALA A 489 5.85 42.47 -31.71
CA ALA A 489 5.72 41.91 -33.06
C ALA A 489 7.04 41.34 -33.61
N ILE A 490 8.02 41.05 -32.74
CA ILE A 490 9.33 40.53 -33.14
C ILE A 490 9.22 39.19 -33.90
N THR A 491 9.92 39.10 -35.03
CA THR A 491 9.92 37.90 -35.90
C THR A 491 11.25 37.17 -35.90
N ASP A 492 12.29 37.72 -35.25
CA ASP A 492 13.60 37.07 -35.13
C ASP A 492 13.44 35.75 -34.35
N PRO A 493 13.74 34.60 -34.98
CA PRO A 493 13.50 33.29 -34.39
C PRO A 493 14.30 33.04 -33.11
N ASN A 494 15.39 33.79 -32.87
CA ASN A 494 16.23 33.64 -31.68
C ASN A 494 15.80 34.55 -30.52
N LYS A 495 14.91 35.52 -30.77
CA LYS A 495 14.48 36.51 -29.77
C LYS A 495 12.98 36.49 -29.49
N ARG A 496 12.20 35.82 -30.34
CA ARG A 496 10.76 35.64 -30.15
C ARG A 496 10.47 34.80 -28.90
N PRO A 497 9.37 35.07 -28.20
CA PRO A 497 8.98 34.30 -27.02
C PRO A 497 8.51 32.89 -27.39
N LEU A 498 8.86 31.92 -26.55
CA LEU A 498 8.39 30.55 -26.59
C LEU A 498 7.44 30.34 -25.41
N PHE A 499 6.20 29.94 -25.70
CA PHE A 499 5.15 29.72 -24.69
C PHE A 499 4.99 28.23 -24.43
N SER A 500 4.65 27.85 -23.19
CA SER A 500 4.28 26.46 -22.89
C SER A 500 3.00 26.01 -23.60
N MET A 501 2.11 26.95 -23.92
CA MET A 501 0.78 26.65 -24.47
C MET A 501 0.85 26.04 -25.87
N VAL A 502 -0.04 25.08 -26.11
CA VAL A 502 -0.25 24.47 -27.43
C VAL A 502 -1.49 25.08 -28.10
N SER A 503 -1.36 25.49 -29.35
CA SER A 503 -2.42 26.08 -30.16
C SER A 503 -2.51 25.40 -31.53
N GLN A 504 -3.68 25.44 -32.17
CA GLN A 504 -3.83 25.00 -33.56
C GLN A 504 -3.07 25.89 -34.56
N THR A 505 -2.60 27.06 -34.12
CA THR A 505 -1.72 27.92 -34.92
C THR A 505 -0.33 27.30 -34.99
N SER A 506 0.19 27.09 -36.20
CA SER A 506 1.60 26.72 -36.43
C SER A 506 2.59 27.86 -36.14
N ALA A 507 2.08 29.03 -35.73
CA ALA A 507 2.87 30.17 -35.34
C ALA A 507 3.78 29.81 -34.14
N TYR A 508 5.08 30.06 -34.29
CA TYR A 508 6.07 30.00 -33.20
C TYR A 508 6.24 28.62 -32.53
N GLY A 509 5.98 27.54 -33.28
CA GLY A 509 6.13 26.16 -32.79
C GLY A 509 5.07 25.69 -31.79
N MET A 510 4.05 26.52 -31.53
CA MET A 510 2.98 26.21 -30.58
C MET A 510 2.05 25.07 -31.02
N SER A 511 2.15 24.57 -32.25
CA SER A 511 1.39 23.39 -32.70
C SER A 511 1.96 22.06 -32.20
N ILE A 512 3.23 22.04 -31.80
CA ILE A 512 3.94 20.82 -31.36
C ILE A 512 4.14 20.83 -29.83
N GLY A 513 4.11 22.01 -29.22
CA GLY A 513 4.41 22.24 -27.80
C GLY A 513 5.90 22.45 -27.58
N GLN A 514 6.25 23.55 -26.92
CA GLN A 514 7.65 23.94 -26.64
C GLN A 514 8.16 23.41 -25.29
N MET A 515 7.27 22.74 -24.54
CA MET A 515 7.52 22.27 -23.20
C MET A 515 6.97 20.86 -23.04
N ALA A 516 7.73 20.00 -22.37
CA ALA A 516 7.38 18.61 -22.11
C ALA A 516 7.58 18.28 -20.63
N ASP A 517 6.67 17.49 -20.06
CA ASP A 517 6.90 16.87 -18.76
C ASP A 517 8.03 15.84 -18.89
N VAL A 518 9.06 15.97 -18.06
CA VAL A 518 10.28 15.17 -18.15
C VAL A 518 9.99 13.67 -17.98
N ASN A 519 9.04 13.29 -17.11
CA ASN A 519 8.81 11.90 -16.74
C ASN A 519 7.33 11.53 -16.49
N GLY A 520 6.40 12.45 -16.73
CA GLY A 520 4.96 12.24 -16.53
C GLY A 520 4.49 12.41 -15.07
N MET A 521 5.37 12.85 -14.17
CA MET A 521 4.99 13.09 -12.76
C MET A 521 4.31 14.43 -12.53
N GLY A 522 4.28 15.33 -13.53
CA GLY A 522 3.68 16.65 -13.43
C GLY A 522 4.44 17.60 -12.49
N LYS A 523 5.77 17.45 -12.40
CA LYS A 523 6.62 18.23 -11.48
C LYS A 523 7.79 18.94 -12.14
N ALA A 524 8.37 18.35 -13.17
CA ALA A 524 9.50 18.95 -13.89
C ALA A 524 9.22 18.97 -15.38
N TYR A 525 9.67 20.05 -16.00
CA TYR A 525 9.34 20.40 -17.36
C TYR A 525 10.61 20.82 -18.08
N SER A 526 10.79 20.25 -19.26
CA SER A 526 11.86 20.61 -20.17
C SER A 526 11.34 21.50 -21.28
N TYR A 527 12.19 22.42 -21.72
CA TYR A 527 11.98 23.34 -22.83
C TYR A 527 12.98 23.08 -23.95
N GLU A 528 12.54 23.41 -25.16
CA GLU A 528 13.43 23.72 -26.29
C GLU A 528 13.66 25.23 -26.30
N ASP A 529 14.92 25.68 -26.39
CA ASP A 529 15.26 27.12 -26.45
C ASP A 529 15.26 27.67 -27.88
N LYS A 530 15.11 26.78 -28.86
CA LYS A 530 14.90 27.09 -30.28
C LYS A 530 13.47 26.81 -30.69
N ASP A 531 13.03 27.50 -31.73
CA ASP A 531 11.74 27.18 -32.35
C ASP A 531 11.71 25.73 -32.86
N ALA A 532 10.53 25.10 -32.80
CA ALA A 532 10.33 23.70 -33.15
C ALA A 532 10.81 23.31 -34.55
N SER A 533 10.92 24.25 -35.49
CA SER A 533 11.47 24.01 -36.84
C SER A 533 13.00 23.89 -36.90
N ALA A 534 13.71 24.36 -35.86
CA ALA A 534 15.16 24.38 -35.75
C ALA A 534 15.69 23.63 -34.51
N SER A 535 14.79 23.06 -33.72
CA SER A 535 15.07 22.25 -32.53
C SER A 535 15.37 20.79 -32.92
N ASP A 536 16.28 20.15 -32.20
CA ASP A 536 16.61 18.72 -32.25
C ASP A 536 15.65 17.84 -31.42
N LEU A 537 14.76 18.48 -30.64
CA LEU A 537 13.60 17.86 -29.99
C LEU A 537 13.98 16.83 -28.93
N ASP A 538 15.12 17.00 -28.26
CA ASP A 538 15.57 16.14 -27.15
C ASP A 538 15.23 16.73 -25.76
N PHE A 539 14.69 17.95 -25.72
CA PHE A 539 14.14 18.65 -24.57
C PHE A 539 15.15 18.75 -23.42
N ASN A 540 16.38 19.16 -23.71
CA ASN A 540 17.43 19.36 -22.71
C ASN A 540 17.93 20.81 -22.60
N ASP A 541 17.44 21.75 -23.43
CA ASP A 541 17.93 23.13 -23.48
C ASP A 541 17.65 23.92 -22.19
N LEU A 542 16.52 23.66 -21.53
CA LEU A 542 16.16 24.31 -20.26
C LEU A 542 15.27 23.38 -19.44
N ILE A 543 15.61 23.11 -18.18
CA ILE A 543 14.82 22.23 -17.29
C ILE A 543 14.43 23.01 -16.05
N ILE A 544 13.14 22.99 -15.73
CA ILE A 544 12.56 23.63 -14.56
C ILE A 544 11.72 22.65 -13.75
N GLN A 545 11.62 22.89 -12.44
CA GLN A 545 10.63 22.26 -11.57
C GLN A 545 9.52 23.27 -11.27
N ILE A 546 8.26 22.84 -11.33
CA ILE A 546 7.11 23.64 -10.88
C ILE A 546 6.34 22.80 -9.85
N THR A 547 6.11 23.36 -8.67
CA THR A 547 5.28 22.78 -7.61
C THR A 547 4.29 23.81 -7.09
N GLY A 548 3.22 23.37 -6.42
CA GLY A 548 2.08 24.24 -6.06
C GLY A 548 1.14 24.53 -7.24
N ALA A 549 1.29 23.79 -8.35
CA ALA A 549 0.45 23.88 -9.52
C ALA A 549 0.42 22.54 -10.28
N ILE A 550 -0.70 22.27 -10.97
CA ILE A 550 -0.91 21.07 -11.78
C ILE A 550 -0.84 21.44 -13.26
N GLY A 551 0.13 20.89 -13.99
CA GLY A 551 0.33 21.14 -15.42
C GLY A 551 -0.44 20.19 -16.34
N ASN A 552 -1.05 20.71 -17.41
CA ASN A 552 -1.62 19.94 -18.52
C ASN A 552 -0.64 19.89 -19.70
N VAL A 553 0.47 19.16 -19.53
CA VAL A 553 1.64 19.20 -20.44
C VAL A 553 1.96 17.76 -20.86
N PRO A 554 2.14 17.48 -22.17
CA PRO A 554 2.48 16.13 -22.62
C PRO A 554 3.87 15.73 -22.11
N SER A 555 4.09 14.43 -21.88
CA SER A 555 5.41 13.94 -21.46
C SER A 555 6.39 13.80 -22.63
N ILE A 556 7.70 13.83 -22.34
CA ILE A 556 8.75 13.51 -23.32
C ILE A 556 8.47 12.15 -23.97
N ASP A 557 8.00 11.17 -23.21
CA ASP A 557 7.70 9.83 -23.73
C ASP A 557 6.51 9.82 -24.69
N GLU A 558 5.46 10.59 -24.39
CA GLU A 558 4.32 10.78 -25.32
C GLU A 558 4.76 11.44 -26.63
N LEU A 559 5.60 12.48 -26.53
CA LEU A 559 6.13 13.19 -27.71
C LEU A 559 7.09 12.31 -28.52
N ARG A 560 7.92 11.50 -27.87
CA ARG A 560 8.83 10.54 -28.53
C ARG A 560 8.07 9.38 -29.16
N ALA A 561 6.99 8.90 -28.55
CA ALA A 561 6.13 7.86 -29.13
C ALA A 561 5.48 8.32 -30.44
N ALA A 562 5.17 9.61 -30.56
CA ALA A 562 4.65 10.22 -31.78
C ALA A 562 5.70 10.39 -32.90
N LYS A 563 7.01 10.22 -32.62
CA LYS A 563 8.09 10.33 -33.62
C LYS A 563 8.26 9.06 -34.47
N THR A 564 8.59 9.25 -35.75
CA THR A 564 8.99 8.16 -36.67
C THR A 564 10.30 7.50 -36.25
N ALA A 565 10.52 6.22 -36.60
CA ALA A 565 11.70 5.45 -36.17
C ALA A 565 13.07 6.07 -36.55
N ARG A 566 13.13 6.97 -37.55
CA ARG A 566 14.37 7.64 -37.98
C ARG A 566 14.87 8.71 -37.01
N SER A 567 14.00 9.31 -36.20
CA SER A 567 14.28 10.40 -35.25
C SER A 567 14.34 9.92 -33.78
N ARG A 568 14.52 8.61 -33.55
CA ARG A 568 14.74 8.02 -32.22
C ARG A 568 16.22 7.78 -31.90
N ARG A 569 17.13 8.34 -32.70
CA ARG A 569 18.58 8.13 -32.57
C ARG A 569 19.24 9.02 -31.52
N ASP A 570 18.51 9.97 -30.95
CA ASP A 570 19.03 10.85 -29.90
C ASP A 570 19.07 10.10 -28.57
N SER A 571 20.21 10.19 -27.89
CA SER A 571 20.40 9.58 -26.58
C SER A 571 19.49 10.26 -25.58
N ASP A 572 18.65 9.47 -24.90
CA ASP A 572 17.78 9.98 -23.85
C ASP A 572 18.61 10.50 -22.68
N TRP A 573 18.73 11.82 -22.55
CA TRP A 573 19.60 12.46 -21.57
C TRP A 573 19.24 12.08 -20.13
N ARG A 574 17.98 11.69 -19.88
CA ARG A 574 17.47 11.19 -18.59
C ARG A 574 18.21 9.95 -18.10
N THR A 575 18.90 9.24 -18.99
CA THR A 575 19.69 8.04 -18.67
C THR A 575 21.15 8.35 -18.29
N SER A 576 21.61 9.58 -18.52
CA SER A 576 22.94 10.05 -18.10
C SER A 576 23.04 10.18 -16.58
N GLU A 577 24.25 10.28 -16.05
CA GLU A 577 24.49 10.47 -14.61
C GLU A 577 23.81 11.75 -14.09
N LEU A 578 24.02 12.88 -14.77
CA LEU A 578 23.40 14.15 -14.43
C LEU A 578 21.87 14.11 -14.60
N GLY A 579 21.38 13.47 -15.66
CA GLY A 579 19.95 13.28 -15.88
C GLY A 579 19.28 12.50 -14.76
N ARG A 580 19.93 11.45 -14.25
CA ARG A 580 19.43 10.70 -13.09
C ARG A 580 19.44 11.53 -11.82
N ALA A 581 20.46 12.36 -11.60
CA ALA A 581 20.51 13.25 -10.43
C ALA A 581 19.36 14.28 -10.45
N ILE A 582 19.07 14.86 -11.62
CA ILE A 582 17.92 15.76 -11.83
C ILE A 582 16.61 15.01 -11.56
N LEU A 583 16.43 13.81 -12.13
CA LEU A 583 15.21 13.03 -11.91
C LEU A 583 15.02 12.61 -10.45
N GLU A 584 16.12 12.25 -9.78
CA GLU A 584 16.09 11.90 -8.37
C GLU A 584 15.66 13.11 -7.53
N HIS A 585 16.18 14.31 -7.82
CA HIS A 585 15.74 15.55 -7.17
C HIS A 585 14.22 15.76 -7.27
N VAL A 586 13.69 15.64 -8.48
CA VAL A 586 12.28 15.88 -8.80
C VAL A 586 11.36 14.86 -8.13
N ALA A 587 11.85 13.63 -7.94
CA ALA A 587 11.09 12.55 -7.34
C ALA A 587 10.86 12.72 -5.83
N TYR A 588 11.71 13.50 -5.14
CA TYR A 588 11.51 13.76 -3.72
C TYR A 588 10.23 14.57 -3.48
N PRO A 589 9.44 14.23 -2.45
CA PRO A 589 8.30 15.05 -2.06
C PRO A 589 8.78 16.42 -1.55
N ALA A 590 7.99 17.46 -1.79
CA ALA A 590 8.24 18.77 -1.19
C ALA A 590 8.34 18.61 0.33
N ALA A 591 9.24 19.37 0.96
CA ALA A 591 9.43 19.30 2.40
C ALA A 591 8.10 19.55 3.14
N GLY A 592 7.61 18.56 3.89
CA GLY A 592 6.44 18.74 4.76
C GLY A 592 6.76 19.60 5.98
N GLU A 593 5.74 20.04 6.71
CA GLU A 593 5.92 20.87 7.94
C GLU A 593 6.83 20.21 8.99
N ASN A 594 6.97 18.88 8.96
CA ASN A 594 7.81 18.10 9.87
C ASN A 594 9.20 17.77 9.30
N THR A 595 9.55 18.30 8.12
CA THR A 595 10.89 18.11 7.56
C THR A 595 11.91 18.79 8.46
N VAL A 596 12.95 18.04 8.85
CA VAL A 596 14.05 18.57 9.65
C VAL A 596 14.76 19.64 8.85
N SER A 597 14.60 20.90 9.25
CA SER A 597 15.29 22.04 8.65
C SER A 597 16.50 22.42 9.50
N MET A 598 17.56 22.87 8.82
CA MET A 598 18.74 23.45 9.46
C MET A 598 18.87 24.88 8.95
N THR A 599 18.89 25.85 9.87
CA THR A 599 19.22 27.24 9.54
C THR A 599 20.63 27.56 10.02
N VAL A 600 21.47 28.06 9.12
CA VAL A 600 22.81 28.55 9.43
C VAL A 600 22.82 30.05 9.22
N SER A 601 23.09 30.83 10.26
CA SER A 601 23.26 32.29 10.15
C SER A 601 24.73 32.65 10.26
N LEU A 602 25.24 33.36 9.25
CA LEU A 602 26.64 33.78 9.17
C LEU A 602 26.74 35.30 9.31
N ASN A 603 27.40 35.77 10.37
CA ASN A 603 27.57 37.21 10.63
C ASN A 603 28.88 37.77 10.06
N ILE A 604 29.67 36.93 9.40
CA ILE A 604 30.94 37.22 8.74
C ILE A 604 31.05 36.32 7.50
N PRO A 605 31.86 36.68 6.49
CA PRO A 605 32.20 35.76 5.41
C PRO A 605 32.74 34.44 5.97
N ALA A 606 32.09 33.33 5.65
CA ALA A 606 32.48 32.00 6.10
C ALA A 606 32.26 30.96 5.00
N THR A 607 32.97 29.85 5.08
CA THR A 607 32.79 28.69 4.19
C THR A 607 32.01 27.62 4.94
N LEU A 608 30.85 27.23 4.42
CA LEU A 608 30.08 26.10 4.94
C LEU A 608 30.59 24.81 4.27
N LEU A 609 31.05 23.85 5.08
CA LEU A 609 31.45 22.52 4.61
C LEU A 609 30.40 21.51 5.05
N VAL A 610 29.84 20.77 4.10
CA VAL A 610 28.90 19.67 4.36
C VAL A 610 29.62 18.36 4.18
N TYR A 611 29.34 17.38 5.04
CA TYR A 611 29.99 16.07 5.03
C TYR A 611 28.94 15.00 4.73
N ASP A 612 29.32 13.98 3.96
CA ASP A 612 28.48 12.81 3.75
C ASP A 612 28.47 11.89 5.00
N PRO A 613 27.59 10.87 5.06
CA PRO A 613 27.53 9.94 6.20
C PRO A 613 28.83 9.15 6.46
N SER A 614 29.76 9.12 5.49
CA SER A 614 31.08 8.48 5.63
C SER A 614 32.16 9.45 6.15
N GLY A 615 31.79 10.71 6.43
CA GLY A 615 32.69 11.74 6.95
C GLY A 615 33.54 12.41 5.87
N LYS A 616 33.23 12.21 4.58
CA LYS A 616 33.94 12.87 3.48
C LYS A 616 33.36 14.26 3.27
N VAL A 617 34.24 15.27 3.22
CA VAL A 617 33.86 16.64 2.82
C VAL A 617 33.27 16.57 1.41
N MET A 618 32.02 17.01 1.27
CA MET A 618 31.48 17.37 -0.04
C MET A 618 32.26 18.61 -0.47
N GLY A 619 33.17 18.44 -1.44
CA GLY A 619 34.26 19.37 -1.73
C GLY A 619 33.82 20.77 -2.19
N LYS A 620 34.77 21.61 -2.61
CA LYS A 620 34.48 22.94 -3.21
C LYS A 620 33.59 22.89 -4.45
N ASP A 621 33.51 21.71 -5.07
CA ASP A 621 32.68 21.43 -6.25
C ASP A 621 31.25 21.01 -5.84
N GLY A 622 30.94 21.03 -4.54
CA GLY A 622 29.64 20.68 -3.97
C GLY A 622 29.39 19.18 -3.88
N GLY A 623 28.36 18.81 -3.13
CA GLY A 623 27.73 17.49 -3.21
C GLY A 623 26.23 17.68 -3.25
N TRP A 624 25.55 16.82 -4.00
CA TRP A 624 24.12 16.90 -4.21
C TRP A 624 23.37 16.06 -3.17
N ILE A 625 22.40 16.66 -2.49
CA ILE A 625 21.44 15.94 -1.65
C ILE A 625 20.08 16.00 -2.33
N SER A 626 19.61 14.86 -2.81
CA SER A 626 18.33 14.75 -3.49
C SER A 626 17.18 15.27 -2.63
N GLY A 627 16.46 16.27 -3.14
CA GLY A 627 15.31 16.88 -2.46
C GLY A 627 15.67 18.02 -1.49
N ALA A 628 16.94 18.42 -1.38
CA ALA A 628 17.32 19.55 -0.54
C ALA A 628 16.91 20.89 -1.17
N GLU A 629 16.06 21.63 -0.46
CA GLU A 629 15.74 23.03 -0.75
C GLU A 629 16.76 23.94 -0.06
N PHE A 630 17.43 24.82 -0.82
CA PHE A 630 18.25 25.89 -0.29
C PHE A 630 17.50 27.20 -0.49
N GLU A 631 17.06 27.81 0.60
CA GLU A 631 16.38 29.09 0.60
C GLU A 631 17.29 30.15 1.25
N MET A 632 17.52 31.26 0.55
CA MET A 632 18.11 32.48 1.13
C MET A 632 16.94 33.42 1.44
N LYS A 633 16.92 34.02 2.63
CA LYS A 633 15.86 34.96 3.00
C LYS A 633 15.94 36.22 2.13
N ALA A 634 14.80 36.89 1.95
CA ALA A 634 14.66 38.07 1.10
C ALA A 634 15.57 39.25 1.51
N ASP A 635 16.17 39.23 2.70
CA ASP A 635 17.13 40.21 3.20
C ASP A 635 18.60 39.84 2.90
N GLY A 636 18.84 38.72 2.21
CA GLY A 636 20.18 38.23 1.89
C GLY A 636 20.84 37.41 2.99
N THR A 637 20.08 36.91 3.98
CA THR A 637 20.57 36.03 5.06
C THR A 637 20.18 34.56 4.92
#